data_AF-A0A7X1CQR8-F1
#
_entry.id   AF-A0A7X1CQR8-F1
#
_cell.length_a   1.000
_cell.length_b   1.000
_cell.length_c   1.000
_cell.angle_alpha   90.00
_cell.angle_beta   90.00
_cell.angle_gamma   90.00
#
_symmetry.space_group_name_H-M   'P 1'
#
loop_
_entity.id
_entity.type
_entity.pdbx_description
1 polymer ?
#
loop_
_entity_poly.entity_id
_entity_poly.type
_entity_poly.pdbx_seq_one_letter_code
_entity_poly.pdbx_strand_id
1 'polypeptide(L)'
;MGTWKRALFWIAYVVSGICFVLTILAFIVGFFHHMHDTGGIKSVIKILETPITGFIQLTNGFIQKSVMEVVLLSIVSYVLPTFFCIATHYIRKNHRQAFEEEE
;
A
#
# COMPACT_ATOMS: atom_id res chain seq x y z
N MET A 1 -5.43 -23.21 -17.66
CA MET A 1 -4.89 -22.80 -16.34
C MET A 1 -6.05 -22.43 -15.43
N GLY A 2 -6.22 -23.15 -14.31
CA GLY A 2 -7.46 -23.20 -13.53
C GLY A 2 -7.98 -21.84 -13.03
N THR A 3 -9.29 -21.65 -13.15
CA THR A 3 -10.12 -20.55 -12.64
C THR A 3 -9.71 -20.06 -11.24
N TRP A 4 -9.26 -20.96 -10.37
CA TRP A 4 -8.75 -20.67 -9.03
C TRP A 4 -7.58 -19.67 -8.99
N LYS A 5 -6.60 -19.77 -9.90
CA LYS A 5 -5.45 -18.85 -9.92
C LYS A 5 -5.88 -17.43 -10.27
N ARG A 6 -6.86 -17.32 -11.17
CA ARG A 6 -7.42 -16.03 -11.63
C ARG A 6 -8.26 -15.38 -10.53
N ALA A 7 -9.05 -16.17 -9.79
CA ALA A 7 -9.82 -15.68 -8.64
C ALA A 7 -8.91 -15.17 -7.51
N LEU A 8 -7.86 -15.93 -7.16
CA LEU A 8 -6.88 -15.51 -6.15
C LEU A 8 -6.16 -14.21 -6.55
N PHE A 9 -5.79 -14.06 -7.82
CA PHE A 9 -5.19 -12.83 -8.32
C PHE A 9 -6.13 -11.64 -8.16
N TRP A 10 -7.41 -11.77 -8.54
CA TRP A 10 -8.38 -10.68 -8.40
C TRP A 10 -8.65 -10.31 -6.95
N ILE A 11 -8.76 -11.29 -6.05
CA ILE A 11 -8.93 -11.02 -4.62
C ILE A 11 -7.72 -10.28 -4.07
N ALA A 12 -6.49 -10.76 -4.37
CA ALA A 12 -5.26 -10.09 -3.95
C ALA A 12 -5.13 -8.69 -4.56
N TYR A 13 -5.58 -8.50 -5.80
CA TYR A 13 -5.60 -7.20 -6.47
C TYR A 13 -6.55 -6.21 -5.79
N VAL A 14 -7.77 -6.64 -5.43
CA VAL A 14 -8.72 -5.78 -4.69
C VAL A 14 -8.19 -5.43 -3.31
N VAL A 15 -7.67 -6.42 -2.55
CA VAL A 15 -7.09 -6.18 -1.22
C VAL A 15 -5.90 -5.22 -1.28
N SER A 16 -5.02 -5.39 -2.27
CA SER A 16 -3.87 -4.49 -2.46
C SER A 16 -4.29 -3.08 -2.88
N GLY A 17 -5.36 -2.92 -3.65
CA GLY A 17 -5.95 -1.62 -3.97
C GLY A 17 -6.48 -0.88 -2.73
N ILE A 18 -7.16 -1.59 -1.83
CA ILE A 18 -7.62 -1.02 -0.55
C ILE A 18 -6.42 -0.59 0.29
N CYS A 19 -5.38 -1.43 0.40
CA CYS A 19 -4.16 -1.10 1.13
C CYS A 19 -3.46 0.13 0.52
N PHE A 20 -3.41 0.22 -0.82
CA PHE A 20 -2.84 1.37 -1.51
C PHE A 20 -3.53 2.69 -1.16
N VAL A 21 -4.88 2.71 -1.18
CA VAL A 21 -5.66 3.90 -0.80
C VAL A 21 -5.42 4.28 0.67
N LEU A 22 -5.43 3.29 1.58
CA LEU A 22 -5.17 3.54 3.00
C LEU A 22 -3.76 4.08 3.24
N THR A 23 -2.75 3.54 2.55
CA THR A 23 -1.38 4.04 2.61
C THR A 23 -1.30 5.49 2.15
N ILE A 24 -1.93 5.85 1.02
CA ILE A 24 -1.98 7.24 0.54
C ILE A 24 -2.63 8.16 1.56
N LEU A 25 -3.79 7.78 2.11
CA LEU A 25 -4.48 8.58 3.12
C LEU A 25 -3.62 8.78 4.37
N ALA A 26 -2.93 7.74 4.83
CA ALA A 26 -2.02 7.85 5.97
C ALA A 26 -0.82 8.77 5.67
N PHE A 27 -0.28 8.71 4.46
CA PHE A 27 0.75 9.65 4.01
C PHE A 27 0.25 11.10 3.99
N ILE A 28 -0.95 11.35 3.48
CA ILE A 28 -1.56 12.69 3.43
C ILE A 28 -1.79 13.22 4.85
N VAL A 29 -2.34 12.40 5.75
CA VAL A 29 -2.56 12.77 7.16
C VAL A 29 -1.23 13.04 7.85
N GLY A 30 -0.22 12.19 7.63
CA GLY A 30 1.13 12.38 8.16
C GLY A 30 1.76 13.68 7.66
N PHE A 31 1.59 13.97 6.37
CA PHE A 31 2.07 15.19 5.74
C PHE A 31 1.41 16.42 6.35
N PHE A 32 0.08 16.47 6.51
CA PHE A 32 -0.58 17.60 7.16
C PHE A 32 -0.17 17.78 8.63
N HIS A 33 0.02 16.68 9.38
CA HIS A 33 0.44 16.75 10.78
C HIS A 33 1.88 17.25 10.95
N HIS A 34 2.79 16.88 10.04
CA HIS A 34 4.22 17.18 10.19
C HIS A 34 4.74 18.25 9.22
N MET A 35 3.90 18.78 8.33
CA MET A 35 4.21 19.92 7.44
C MET A 35 4.66 21.15 8.23
N HIS A 36 4.11 21.33 9.43
CA HIS A 36 4.43 22.46 10.31
C HIS A 36 5.69 22.22 11.18
N ASP A 37 6.25 21.01 11.18
CA ASP A 37 7.49 20.72 11.93
C ASP A 37 8.70 21.34 11.20
N THR A 38 9.42 22.24 11.87
CA THR A 38 10.62 22.94 11.36
C THR A 38 11.86 22.05 11.16
N GLY A 39 11.77 20.76 11.47
CA GLY A 39 12.83 19.78 11.25
C GLY A 39 12.68 19.05 9.92
N GLY A 40 13.01 19.68 8.80
CA GLY A 40 12.74 19.17 7.44
C GLY A 40 12.95 17.66 7.23
N ILE A 41 14.14 17.12 7.52
CA ILE A 41 14.43 15.68 7.34
C ILE A 41 13.73 14.80 8.38
N LYS A 42 13.62 15.26 9.63
CA LYS A 42 12.93 14.52 10.71
C LYS A 42 11.43 14.42 10.44
N SER A 43 10.83 15.47 9.88
CA SER A 43 9.43 15.49 9.46
C SER A 43 9.18 14.46 8.35
N VAL A 44 10.06 14.37 7.35
CA VAL A 44 9.96 13.37 6.28
C VAL A 44 9.99 11.94 6.82
N ILE A 45 10.88 11.63 7.78
CA ILE A 45 10.94 10.30 8.40
C ILE A 45 9.64 9.98 9.14
N LYS A 46 9.10 10.92 9.92
CA LYS A 46 7.81 10.72 10.61
C LYS A 46 6.65 10.53 9.65
N ILE A 47 6.62 11.27 8.54
CA ILE A 47 5.62 11.11 7.48
C ILE A 47 5.72 9.71 6.88
N LEU A 48 6.94 9.24 6.61
CA LEU A 48 7.20 7.88 6.14
C LEU A 48 6.78 6.82 7.14
N GLU A 49 6.89 7.06 8.45
CA GLU A 49 6.43 6.13 9.50
C GLU A 49 4.92 6.20 9.76
N THR A 50 4.23 7.24 9.28
CA THR A 50 2.80 7.46 9.56
C THR A 50 1.88 6.32 9.05
N PRO A 51 2.11 5.69 7.88
CA PRO A 51 1.36 4.51 7.48
C PRO A 51 1.45 3.40 8.52
N ILE A 52 2.66 3.05 8.98
CA ILE A 52 2.87 1.98 9.96
C ILE A 52 2.27 2.36 11.32
N THR A 53 2.60 3.54 11.82
CA THR A 53 2.17 4.01 13.16
C THR A 53 0.68 4.32 13.21
N GLY A 54 0.08 4.82 12.13
CA GLY A 54 -1.35 5.04 12.00
C GLY A 54 -2.15 3.73 12.04
N PHE A 55 -1.67 2.67 11.39
CA PHE A 55 -2.26 1.34 11.53
C PHE A 55 -2.11 0.77 12.95
N ILE A 56 -0.98 0.98 13.62
CA ILE A 56 -0.79 0.59 15.03
C ILE A 56 -1.79 1.31 15.94
N GLN A 57 -2.01 2.61 15.72
CA GLN A 57 -3.00 3.40 16.48
C GLN A 57 -4.42 2.93 16.22
N LEU A 58 -4.80 2.64 14.97
CA LEU A 58 -6.11 2.10 14.61
C LEU A 58 -6.38 0.73 15.26
N THR A 59 -5.32 -0.04 15.53
CA THR A 59 -5.42 -1.35 16.17
C THR A 59 -5.27 -1.29 17.70
N ASN A 60 -5.34 -0.09 18.29
CA ASN A 60 -5.19 0.14 19.74
C ASN A 60 -3.91 -0.49 20.33
N GLY A 61 -2.83 -0.58 19.55
CA GLY A 61 -1.57 -1.19 19.99
C GLY A 61 -1.61 -2.72 20.17
N PHE A 62 -2.68 -3.40 19.75
CA PHE A 62 -2.73 -4.87 19.81
C PHE A 62 -1.67 -5.53 18.91
N ILE A 63 -1.34 -4.88 17.78
CA ILE A 63 -0.42 -5.37 16.74
C ILE A 63 1.05 -5.05 17.05
N GLN A 64 1.37 -4.45 18.20
CA GLN A 64 2.76 -4.11 18.54
C GLN A 64 3.43 -5.16 19.46
N LYS A 65 2.78 -6.31 19.69
CA LYS A 65 3.26 -7.31 20.66
C LYS A 65 4.34 -8.23 20.10
N SER A 66 4.51 -8.31 18.78
CA SER A 66 5.49 -9.23 18.16
C SER A 66 6.17 -8.66 16.91
N VAL A 67 7.43 -9.06 16.68
CA VAL A 67 8.20 -8.73 15.46
C VAL A 67 7.46 -9.17 14.19
N MET A 68 6.72 -10.28 14.25
CA MET A 68 5.87 -10.76 13.16
C MET A 68 4.81 -9.76 12.72
N GLU A 69 4.24 -9.02 13.67
CA GLU A 69 3.18 -8.06 13.40
C GLU A 69 3.72 -6.79 12.75
N VAL A 70 4.92 -6.36 13.13
CA VAL A 70 5.64 -5.25 12.48
C VAL A 70 5.99 -5.61 11.03
N VAL A 71 6.41 -6.86 10.79
CA VAL A 71 6.66 -7.38 9.43
C VAL A 71 5.37 -7.39 8.62
N LEU A 72 4.27 -7.87 9.19
CA LEU A 72 2.97 -7.88 8.52
C LEU A 72 2.50 -6.45 8.18
N LEU A 73 2.61 -5.52 9.12
CA LEU A 73 2.29 -4.10 8.91
C LEU A 73 3.14 -3.48 7.79
N SER A 74 4.43 -3.84 7.71
CA SER A 74 5.31 -3.38 6.64
C SER A 74 4.88 -3.91 5.26
N ILE A 75 4.45 -5.19 5.22
CA ILE A 75 3.90 -5.80 3.99
C ILE A 75 2.62 -5.07 3.57
N VAL A 76 1.69 -4.84 4.50
CA VAL A 76 0.41 -4.18 4.22
C VAL A 76 0.60 -2.72 3.83
N SER A 77 1.55 -2.01 4.46
CA SER A 77 1.73 -0.56 4.27
C SER A 77 2.57 -0.20 3.05
N TYR A 78 3.44 -1.10 2.55
CA TYR A 78 4.31 -0.79 1.41
C TYR A 78 4.30 -1.87 0.32
N VAL A 79 4.38 -3.15 0.67
CA VAL A 79 4.52 -4.23 -0.32
C VAL A 79 3.22 -4.42 -1.11
N LEU A 80 2.08 -4.50 -0.44
CA LEU A 80 0.76 -4.60 -1.09
C LEU A 80 0.46 -3.37 -1.95
N PRO A 81 0.62 -2.13 -1.47
CA PRO A 81 0.50 -0.92 -2.28
C PRO A 81 1.39 -0.92 -3.53
N THR A 82 2.66 -1.32 -3.38
CA THR A 82 3.61 -1.39 -4.51
C THR A 82 3.18 -2.46 -5.52
N PHE A 83 2.74 -3.62 -5.02
CA PHE A 83 2.18 -4.68 -5.86
C PHE A 83 0.97 -4.19 -6.66
N PHE A 84 0.07 -3.41 -6.04
CA PHE A 84 -1.07 -2.83 -6.74
C PHE A 84 -0.64 -1.90 -7.88
N CYS A 85 0.34 -1.02 -7.67
CA CYS A 85 0.87 -0.15 -8.72
C CYS A 85 1.46 -0.94 -9.89
N ILE A 86 2.29 -1.92 -9.59
CA ILE A 86 2.95 -2.77 -10.60
C ILE A 86 1.89 -3.56 -11.37
N ALA A 87 1.00 -4.26 -10.67
CA ALA A 87 -0.07 -5.06 -11.29
C ALA A 87 -0.96 -4.18 -12.18
N THR A 88 -1.35 -3.00 -11.71
CA THR A 88 -2.16 -2.04 -12.50
C THR A 88 -1.42 -1.58 -13.75
N HIS A 89 -0.11 -1.31 -13.65
CA HIS A 89 0.71 -0.94 -14.80
C HIS A 89 0.75 -2.06 -15.85
N TYR A 90 1.01 -3.31 -15.44
CA TYR A 90 1.03 -4.45 -16.34
C TYR A 90 -0.33 -4.75 -16.95
N ILE A 91 -1.42 -4.68 -16.18
CA ILE A 91 -2.79 -4.85 -16.70
C ILE A 91 -3.07 -3.81 -17.79
N ARG A 92 -2.75 -2.54 -17.53
CA ARG A 92 -2.96 -1.46 -18.49
C ARG A 92 -2.07 -1.58 -19.73
N LYS A 93 -0.82 -2.04 -19.57
CA LYS A 93 0.09 -2.29 -20.68
C LYS A 93 -0.41 -3.44 -21.56
N ASN A 94 -0.77 -4.57 -20.95
CA ASN A 94 -1.30 -5.74 -21.66
C ASN A 94 -2.62 -5.42 -22.38
N HIS A 95 -3.48 -4.61 -21.75
CA HIS A 95 -4.69 -4.11 -22.40
C HIS A 95 -4.33 -3.33 -23.67
N ARG A 96 -3.43 -2.34 -23.59
CA ARG A 96 -2.99 -1.56 -24.77
C ARG A 96 -2.43 -2.41 -25.91
N GLN A 97 -1.57 -3.38 -25.58
CA GLN A 97 -0.99 -4.28 -26.57
C GLN A 97 -2.06 -5.12 -27.28
N ALA A 98 -3.11 -5.53 -26.58
CA ALA A 98 -4.24 -6.24 -27.20
C ALA A 98 -5.05 -5.38 -28.19
N PHE A 99 -5.10 -4.05 -28.01
CA PHE A 99 -5.72 -3.15 -29.01
C PHE A 99 -4.78 -2.86 -30.20
N GLU A 100 -3.46 -2.87 -29.99
CA GLU A 100 -2.47 -2.67 -31.06
C GLU A 100 -2.28 -3.92 -31.95
N GLU A 101 -2.59 -5.11 -31.45
CA GLU A 101 -2.56 -6.37 -32.24
C GLU A 101 -3.85 -6.62 -33.04
N GLU A 102 -4.94 -5.88 -32.76
CA GLU A 102 -6.21 -5.97 -33.50
C GLU A 102 -6.35 -4.94 -34.65
N GLU A 103 -5.40 -4.01 -34.80
CA GLU A 103 -5.24 -3.11 -35.98
C GLU A 103 -4.27 -3.68 -37.02
#